data_AF-A0A975GIZ2-F1
#
_entry.id   AF-A0A975GIZ2-F1
#
_cell.length_a   1.000
_cell.length_b   1.000
_cell.length_c   1.000
_cell.angle_alpha   90.00
_cell.angle_beta   90.00
_cell.angle_gamma   90.00
#
_symmetry.space_group_name_H-M   'P 1'
#
loop_
_entity.id
_entity.type
_entity.pdbx_description
1 polymer ?
#
loop_
_entity_poly.entity_id
_entity_poly.type
_entity_poly.pdbx_seq_one_letter_code
_entity_poly.pdbx_strand_id
1 'polypeptide(L)'
;MLYMNLEGEVDSQPIIKRSIAKKKIVVLPVFNKEKHSITLMKVDNFETDLHPGPRGVLEPNPEVCKKVPLDKVDIAIIPGFAFDEKGGRIGSGNGYYDRLIPRLSPTARKVSLIMESQMIPQVPMESHDKYVDIIITEERVIYKI
;
A
#
# COMPACT_ATOMS: atom_id res chain seq x y z
N MET A 1 4.64 -0.32 5.85
CA MET A 1 3.28 0.09 5.46
C MET A 1 2.65 -1.03 4.65
N LEU A 2 1.44 -1.42 5.05
CA LEU A 2 0.59 -2.39 4.36
C LEU A 2 -0.75 -1.71 4.01
N TYR A 3 -1.67 -2.43 3.36
CA TYR A 3 -2.98 -1.91 2.96
C TYR A 3 -4.08 -2.95 3.22
N MET A 4 -5.32 -2.49 3.38
CA MET A 4 -6.48 -3.39 3.31
C MET A 4 -6.94 -3.48 1.87
N ASN A 5 -7.03 -4.69 1.33
CA ASN A 5 -7.27 -4.95 -0.08
C ASN A 5 -8.72 -4.66 -0.47
N LEU A 6 -8.90 -4.10 -1.67
CA LEU A 6 -10.16 -4.10 -2.38
C LEU A 6 -10.35 -5.41 -3.15
N GLU A 7 -11.55 -5.62 -3.68
CA GLU A 7 -11.82 -6.69 -4.64
C GLU A 7 -10.89 -6.56 -5.85
N GLY A 8 -10.20 -7.64 -6.21
CA GLY A 8 -9.20 -7.66 -7.29
C GLY A 8 -7.78 -7.24 -6.87
N GLU A 9 -7.57 -6.76 -5.64
CA GLU A 9 -6.23 -6.57 -5.07
C GLU A 9 -5.82 -7.82 -4.27
N VAL A 10 -4.51 -8.09 -4.20
CA VAL A 10 -3.97 -9.19 -3.38
C VAL A 10 -4.29 -8.96 -1.90
N ASP A 11 -4.78 -10.00 -1.22
CA ASP A 11 -5.07 -9.94 0.22
C ASP A 11 -3.79 -9.83 1.05
N SER A 12 -3.63 -8.71 1.74
CA SER A 12 -2.47 -8.45 2.61
C SER A 12 -2.74 -8.71 4.10
N GLN A 13 -3.97 -9.07 4.49
CA GLN A 13 -4.34 -9.34 5.88
C GLN A 13 -3.47 -10.44 6.53
N PRO A 14 -3.16 -11.57 5.85
CA PRO A 14 -2.26 -12.57 6.42
C PRO A 14 -0.86 -12.00 6.73
N ILE A 15 -0.36 -11.09 5.90
CA ILE A 15 0.94 -10.43 6.08
C ILE A 15 0.89 -9.46 7.26
N ILE A 16 -0.22 -8.72 7.40
CA ILE A 16 -0.46 -7.83 8.54
C ILE A 16 -0.42 -8.63 9.85
N LYS A 17 -1.27 -9.67 9.96
CA LYS A 17 -1.36 -10.52 11.16
C LYS A 17 -0.01 -11.15 11.52
N ARG A 18 0.70 -11.70 10.54
CA ARG A 18 2.03 -12.30 10.74
C ARG A 18 3.08 -11.27 11.14
N SER A 19 3.01 -10.05 10.62
CA SER A 19 3.96 -8.98 10.95
C SER A 19 3.77 -8.47 12.38
N ILE A 20 2.51 -8.30 12.82
CA ILE A 20 2.17 -7.97 14.21
C ILE A 20 2.67 -9.07 15.16
N ALA A 21 2.40 -10.34 14.85
CA ALA A 21 2.85 -11.48 15.66
C ALA A 21 4.39 -11.54 15.79
N LYS A 22 5.11 -11.10 14.75
CA LYS A 22 6.58 -10.96 14.75
C LYS A 22 7.08 -9.66 15.39
N LYS A 23 6.21 -8.89 16.06
CA LYS A 23 6.53 -7.61 16.73
C LYS A 23 7.13 -6.56 15.78
N LYS A 24 6.80 -6.63 14.49
CA LYS A 24 7.14 -5.56 13.54
C LYS A 24 6.17 -4.39 13.71
N ILE A 25 6.63 -3.19 13.41
CA ILE A 25 5.76 -2.02 13.35
C ILE A 25 4.93 -2.12 12.07
N VAL A 26 3.63 -2.37 12.21
CA VAL A 26 2.68 -2.32 11.09
C VAL A 26 1.99 -0.98 11.08
N VAL A 27 1.94 -0.37 9.89
CA VAL A 27 1.22 0.87 9.65
C VAL A 27 0.30 0.69 8.45
N LEU A 28 -0.93 1.16 8.58
CA LEU A 28 -1.94 1.15 7.53
C LEU A 28 -2.39 2.58 7.20
N PRO A 29 -2.82 2.84 5.95
CA PRO A 29 -3.35 4.12 5.54
C PRO A 29 -4.79 4.31 6.02
N VAL A 30 -5.10 5.52 6.50
CA VAL A 30 -6.44 6.06 6.70
C VAL A 30 -6.68 7.10 5.61
N PHE A 31 -7.80 6.98 4.88
CA PHE A 31 -8.10 7.82 3.74
C PHE A 31 -9.00 8.98 4.15
N ASN A 32 -8.54 10.22 3.94
CA ASN A 32 -9.37 11.40 4.10
C ASN A 32 -9.86 11.86 2.71
N LYS A 33 -11.15 11.66 2.43
CA LYS A 33 -11.79 12.03 1.15
C LYS A 33 -11.77 13.53 0.92
N GLU A 34 -12.11 14.34 1.93
CA GLU A 34 -12.19 15.80 1.81
C GLU A 34 -10.85 16.44 1.49
N LYS A 35 -9.78 15.97 2.14
CA LYS A 35 -8.41 16.49 1.97
C LYS A 35 -7.62 15.76 0.89
N HIS A 36 -8.21 14.76 0.25
CA HIS A 36 -7.55 13.92 -0.74
C HIS A 36 -6.17 13.39 -0.28
N SER A 37 -6.08 13.02 1.00
CA SER A 37 -4.82 12.71 1.69
C SER A 37 -4.86 11.36 2.40
N ILE A 38 -3.69 10.72 2.52
CA ILE A 38 -3.46 9.55 3.38
C ILE A 38 -2.81 9.99 4.69
N THR A 39 -3.31 9.48 5.81
CA THR A 39 -2.60 9.48 7.09
C THR A 39 -2.18 8.05 7.44
N LEU A 40 -0.91 7.82 7.80
CA LEU A 40 -0.50 6.51 8.28
C LEU A 40 -0.72 6.40 9.79
N MET A 41 -1.27 5.26 10.22
CA MET A 41 -1.47 4.97 11.62
C MET A 41 -0.92 3.58 11.96
N LYS A 42 -0.31 3.48 13.14
CA LYS A 42 0.22 2.23 13.67
C LYS A 42 -0.92 1.35 14.15
N VAL A 43 -0.85 0.07 13.78
CA VAL A 43 -1.79 -0.97 14.21
C VAL A 43 -1.01 -1.96 15.06
N ASP A 44 -1.41 -2.11 16.32
CA ASP A 44 -0.80 -3.03 17.28
C ASP A 44 -1.61 -4.32 17.43
N ASN A 45 -2.93 -4.24 17.26
CA ASN A 45 -3.85 -5.39 17.29
C ASN A 45 -4.85 -5.32 16.12
N PHE A 46 -4.80 -6.32 15.24
CA PHE A 46 -5.66 -6.38 14.06
C PHE A 46 -7.16 -6.43 14.38
N GLU A 47 -7.55 -7.09 15.47
CA GLU A 47 -8.97 -7.35 15.77
C GLU A 47 -9.64 -6.17 16.49
N THR A 48 -8.87 -5.33 17.21
CA THR A 48 -9.42 -4.24 18.03
C THR A 48 -9.10 -2.84 17.51
N ASP A 49 -8.03 -2.68 16.73
CA ASP A 49 -7.55 -1.36 16.31
C ASP A 49 -8.16 -0.93 14.97
N LEU A 50 -8.94 -1.79 14.33
CA LEU A 50 -9.50 -1.57 13.00
C LEU A 50 -11.03 -1.40 13.07
N HIS A 51 -11.58 -0.54 12.20
CA HIS A 51 -13.01 -0.37 12.00
C HIS A 51 -13.37 -0.30 10.52
N PRO A 52 -14.64 -0.53 10.14
CA PRO A 52 -15.07 -0.33 8.76
C PRO A 52 -14.86 1.12 8.31
N GLY A 53 -14.10 1.30 7.22
CA GLY A 53 -13.82 2.59 6.61
C GLY A 53 -14.74 2.93 5.44
N PRO A 54 -14.71 4.19 4.95
CA PRO A 54 -15.61 4.72 3.92
C PRO A 54 -15.35 4.16 2.51
N ARG A 55 -14.37 3.26 2.36
CA ARG A 55 -14.01 2.56 1.12
C ARG A 55 -14.47 1.10 1.10
N GLY A 56 -15.22 0.65 2.11
CA GLY A 56 -15.69 -0.74 2.22
C GLY A 56 -14.62 -1.72 2.72
N VAL A 57 -13.49 -1.20 3.20
CA VAL A 57 -12.40 -1.98 3.81
C VAL A 57 -12.14 -1.49 5.22
N LEU A 58 -11.45 -2.29 6.04
CA LEU A 58 -11.06 -1.86 7.37
C LEU A 58 -10.02 -0.73 7.30
N GLU A 59 -10.10 0.21 8.24
CA GLU A 59 -9.15 1.29 8.43
C GLU A 59 -8.76 1.38 9.93
N PRO A 60 -7.53 1.83 10.26
CA PRO A 60 -7.13 2.10 11.64
C PRO A 60 -8.06 3.08 12.35
N ASN A 61 -8.47 2.76 13.56
CA ASN A 61 -9.28 3.64 14.39
C ASN A 61 -8.44 4.85 14.86
N PRO A 62 -8.80 6.08 14.47
CA PRO A 62 -8.05 7.28 14.83
C PRO A 62 -8.05 7.60 16.35
N GLU A 63 -8.99 7.06 17.12
CA GLU A 63 -9.07 7.26 18.57
C GLU A 63 -8.10 6.36 19.35
N VAL A 64 -7.74 5.22 18.77
CA VAL A 64 -6.87 4.20 19.41
C VAL A 64 -5.46 4.22 18.80
N CYS A 65 -5.38 4.39 17.48
CA CYS A 65 -4.14 4.25 16.72
C CYS A 65 -3.33 5.55 16.71
N LYS A 66 -2.01 5.41 16.83
CA LYS A 66 -1.10 6.56 16.76
C LYS A 66 -0.69 6.85 15.33
N LYS A 67 -0.66 8.13 14.96
CA LYS A 67 -0.13 8.58 13.67
C LYS A 67 1.35 8.26 13.54
N VAL A 68 1.77 7.83 12.36
CA VAL A 68 3.16 7.55 12.02
C VAL A 68 3.61 8.48 10.89
N PRO A 69 4.72 9.20 11.05
CA PRO A 69 5.31 9.99 9.97
C PRO A 69 5.72 9.14 8.76
N LEU A 70 5.58 9.68 7.56
CA LEU A 70 5.88 8.97 6.30
C LEU A 70 7.38 8.63 6.15
N ASP A 71 8.27 9.42 6.77
CA ASP A 71 9.72 9.20 6.77
C ASP A 71 10.15 7.98 7.61
N LYS A 72 9.27 7.48 8.49
CA LYS A 72 9.52 6.29 9.32
C LYS A 72 9.14 4.98 8.66
N VAL A 73 8.74 5.00 7.38
CA VAL A 73 8.36 3.79 6.64
C VAL A 73 9.58 3.20 5.95
N ASP A 74 9.99 2.00 6.36
CA ASP A 74 11.11 1.29 5.70
C ASP A 74 10.68 0.56 4.42
N ILE A 75 9.50 -0.07 4.45
CA ILE A 75 8.93 -0.81 3.33
C ILE A 75 7.47 -0.40 3.18
N ALA A 76 7.09 -0.02 1.97
CA ALA A 76 5.72 0.33 1.61
C ALA A 76 5.20 -0.66 0.59
N ILE A 77 4.22 -1.49 1.00
CA ILE A 77 3.50 -2.33 0.06
C ILE A 77 2.40 -1.49 -0.58
N ILE A 78 2.48 -1.30 -1.89
CA ILE A 78 1.60 -0.45 -2.69
C ILE A 78 0.66 -1.35 -3.50
N PRO A 79 -0.67 -1.27 -3.31
CA PRO A 79 -1.64 -2.04 -4.07
C PRO A 79 -1.90 -1.45 -5.46
N GLY A 80 -2.42 -2.26 -6.37
CA GLY A 80 -2.91 -1.86 -7.68
C GLY A 80 -3.64 -2.99 -8.39
N PHE A 81 -4.27 -2.66 -9.51
CA PHE A 81 -5.07 -3.59 -10.32
C PHE A 81 -4.32 -4.13 -11.54
N ALA A 82 -3.37 -3.36 -12.07
CA ALA A 82 -2.53 -3.75 -13.19
C ALA A 82 -1.15 -3.11 -13.08
N PHE A 83 -0.13 -3.81 -13.56
CA PHE A 83 1.26 -3.38 -13.51
C PHE A 83 2.00 -3.72 -14.80
N ASP A 84 3.07 -3.00 -15.08
CA ASP A 84 4.02 -3.36 -16.13
C ASP A 84 5.41 -3.67 -15.56
N GLU A 85 6.27 -4.28 -16.38
CA GLU A 85 7.64 -4.65 -15.98
C GLU A 85 8.52 -3.43 -15.66
N LYS A 86 8.11 -2.21 -16.05
CA LYS A 86 8.81 -0.96 -15.72
C LYS A 86 8.41 -0.44 -14.34
N GLY A 87 7.54 -1.13 -13.61
CA GLY A 87 7.02 -0.71 -12.31
C GLY A 87 5.84 0.25 -12.40
N GLY A 88 5.29 0.45 -13.60
CA GLY A 88 4.09 1.26 -13.83
C GLY A 88 2.89 0.57 -13.20
N ARG A 89 1.88 1.34 -12.79
CA ARG A 89 0.77 0.81 -12.00
C ARG A 89 -0.54 1.53 -12.29
N ILE A 90 -1.62 0.76 -12.40
CA ILE A 90 -3.00 1.25 -12.39
C ILE A 90 -3.58 1.02 -10.99
N GLY A 91 -3.85 2.10 -10.27
CA GLY A 91 -4.53 2.06 -8.97
C GLY A 91 -6.04 2.26 -9.06
N SER A 92 -6.69 2.56 -7.94
CA SER A 92 -8.14 2.85 -7.88
C SER A 92 -8.57 4.20 -8.47
N GLY A 93 -7.72 4.85 -9.27
CA GLY A 93 -8.00 6.13 -9.94
C GLY A 93 -8.02 7.37 -9.05
N ASN A 94 -7.87 7.24 -7.73
CA ASN A 94 -7.95 8.38 -6.80
C ASN A 94 -6.60 9.12 -6.56
N GLY A 95 -5.50 8.61 -7.11
CA GLY A 95 -4.17 9.21 -7.01
C GLY A 95 -3.57 9.27 -5.59
N TYR A 96 -4.15 8.57 -4.61
CA TYR A 96 -3.67 8.62 -3.23
C TYR A 96 -2.23 8.13 -3.07
N TYR A 97 -1.89 7.02 -3.73
CA TYR A 97 -0.55 6.45 -3.66
C TYR A 97 0.47 7.26 -4.46
N ASP A 98 0.06 7.86 -5.57
CA ASP A 98 0.91 8.73 -6.41
C ASP A 98 1.32 10.01 -5.67
N ARG A 99 0.45 10.51 -4.76
CA ARG A 99 0.79 11.59 -3.82
C ARG A 99 1.60 11.13 -2.61
N LEU A 100 1.50 9.86 -2.23
CA LEU A 100 2.18 9.29 -1.06
C LEU A 100 3.62 8.87 -1.37
N ILE A 101 3.86 8.21 -2.52
CA ILE A 101 5.18 7.67 -2.90
C ILE A 101 6.29 8.73 -2.84
N PRO A 102 6.12 9.97 -3.34
CA PRO A 102 7.15 11.01 -3.27
C PRO A 102 7.44 11.52 -1.86
N ARG A 103 6.55 11.25 -0.90
CA ARG A 103 6.68 11.69 0.50
C ARG A 103 7.27 10.62 1.42
N LEU A 104 7.42 9.39 0.92
CA LEU A 104 8.13 8.34 1.64
C LEU A 104 9.64 8.66 1.68
N SER A 105 10.35 8.09 2.65
CA SER A 105 11.80 8.19 2.68
C SER A 105 12.41 7.71 1.34
N PRO A 106 13.47 8.35 0.82
CA PRO A 106 14.21 7.85 -0.33
C PRO A 106 14.72 6.42 -0.15
N THR A 107 15.03 6.03 1.10
CA THR A 107 15.47 4.68 1.46
C THR A 107 14.32 3.67 1.58
N ALA A 108 13.07 4.15 1.61
CA ALA A 108 11.90 3.30 1.70
C ALA A 108 11.73 2.51 0.41
N ARG A 109 11.59 1.18 0.53
CA ARG A 109 11.33 0.30 -0.62
C ARG A 109 9.83 0.26 -0.94
N LYS A 110 9.48 0.59 -2.18
CA LYS A 110 8.11 0.51 -2.70
C LYS A 110 7.93 -0.84 -3.37
N VAL A 111 7.14 -1.70 -2.76
CA VAL A 111 6.94 -3.10 -3.20
C VAL A 111 5.48 -3.28 -3.58
N SER A 112 5.19 -4.04 -4.62
CA SER A 112 3.81 -4.42 -4.96
C SER A 112 3.67 -5.93 -4.98
N LEU A 113 2.56 -6.41 -4.43
CA LEU A 113 2.15 -7.82 -4.47
C LEU A 113 0.98 -7.91 -5.44
N ILE A 114 1.13 -8.70 -6.49
CA ILE A 114 0.15 -8.80 -7.57
C ILE A 114 0.05 -10.25 -8.04
N MET A 115 -1.02 -10.59 -8.74
CA MET A 115 -1.07 -11.82 -9.51
C MET A 115 -0.38 -11.62 -10.87
N GLU A 116 0.25 -12.65 -11.43
CA GLU A 116 0.90 -12.56 -12.75
C GLU A 116 -0.12 -12.16 -13.84
N SER A 117 -1.39 -12.55 -13.69
CA SER A 117 -2.50 -12.14 -14.56
C SER A 117 -2.79 -10.63 -14.57
N GLN A 118 -2.28 -9.87 -13.58
CA GLN A 118 -2.38 -8.43 -13.50
C GLN A 118 -1.22 -7.71 -14.21
N MET A 119 -0.26 -8.46 -14.75
CA MET A 119 0.79 -7.90 -15.58
C MET A 119 0.25 -7.58 -16.97
N ILE A 120 0.49 -6.35 -17.42
CA ILE A 120 0.15 -5.89 -18.77
C ILE A 120 1.41 -5.41 -19.49
N PRO A 121 1.43 -5.41 -20.84
CA PRO A 121 2.62 -5.03 -21.60
C PRO A 121 3.10 -3.61 -21.30
N GLN A 122 2.18 -2.68 -21.07
CA GLN A 122 2.49 -1.28 -20.78
C GLN A 122 1.33 -0.61 -20.05
N VAL A 123 1.63 0.03 -18.91
CA VAL A 123 0.68 0.90 -18.23
C VAL A 123 0.74 2.30 -18.89
N PRO A 124 -0.41 2.90 -19.26
CA PRO A 124 -0.45 4.30 -19.66
C PRO A 124 -0.20 5.18 -18.44
N MET A 125 1.03 5.66 -18.31
CA MET A 125 1.47 6.49 -17.19
C MET A 125 1.40 7.98 -17.56
N GLU A 126 0.91 8.80 -16.63
CA GLU A 126 0.99 10.25 -16.68
C GLU A 126 2.22 10.78 -15.93
N SER A 127 2.55 12.06 -16.14
CA SER A 127 3.73 12.72 -15.53
C SER A 127 3.74 12.70 -13.99
N HIS A 128 2.56 12.61 -13.38
CA HIS A 128 2.40 12.59 -11.93
C HIS A 128 2.43 11.18 -11.34
N ASP A 129 2.27 10.14 -12.15
CA ASP A 129 2.27 8.75 -11.70
C ASP A 129 3.67 8.32 -11.23
N LYS A 130 3.69 7.44 -10.22
CA LYS A 130 4.93 7.00 -9.60
C LYS A 130 5.11 5.49 -9.71
N TYR A 131 6.30 5.13 -10.14
CA TYR A 131 6.73 3.74 -10.25
C TYR A 131 7.00 3.12 -8.87
N VAL A 132 6.87 1.80 -8.81
CA VAL A 132 7.35 0.98 -7.69
C VAL A 132 8.75 0.42 -7.96
N ASP A 133 9.45 0.02 -6.89
CA ASP A 133 10.83 -0.50 -6.97
C ASP A 133 10.85 -2.02 -7.19
N ILE A 134 9.87 -2.74 -6.63
CA ILE A 134 9.83 -4.21 -6.66
C ILE A 134 8.41 -4.66 -6.92
N ILE A 135 8.25 -5.61 -7.84
CA ILE A 135 6.98 -6.33 -8.07
C ILE A 135 7.21 -7.80 -7.73
N ILE A 136 6.32 -8.37 -6.92
CA ILE A 136 6.32 -9.78 -6.54
C ILE A 136 5.02 -10.40 -7.04
N THR A 137 5.16 -11.46 -7.83
CA THR A 137 4.05 -12.30 -8.28
C THR A 137 4.21 -13.72 -7.73
N GLU A 138 3.23 -14.57 -7.97
CA GLU A 138 3.30 -16.00 -7.67
C GLU A 138 4.32 -16.75 -8.55
N GLU A 139 4.74 -16.17 -9.68
CA GLU A 139 5.69 -16.78 -10.61
C GLU A 139 7.12 -16.20 -10.52
N ARG A 140 7.26 -14.89 -10.26
CA ARG A 140 8.55 -14.20 -10.34
C ARG A 140 8.64 -12.94 -9.47
N VAL A 141 9.87 -12.43 -9.36
CA VAL A 141 10.16 -11.15 -8.70
C VAL A 141 10.90 -10.25 -9.68
N ILE A 142 10.38 -9.04 -9.89
CA ILE A 142 10.94 -8.04 -10.78
C ILE A 142 11.55 -6.93 -9.91
N TYR A 143 12.84 -6.67 -10.09
CA TYR A 143 13.56 -5.60 -9.40
C TYR A 143 13.81 -4.44 -10.35
N LYS A 144 13.30 -3.27 -9.99
CA LYS A 144 13.65 -2.00 -10.60
C LYS A 144 14.70 -1.32 -9.72
N ILE A 145 15.96 -1.47 -10.14
CA ILE A 145 17.12 -0.85 -9.48
C ILE A 145 17.39 0.51 -10.12
#